data_AF-A0A2R6GNT9-F1
#
_entry.id   AF-A0A2R6GNT9-F1
#
_cell.length_a   1.000
_cell.length_b   1.000
_cell.length_c   1.000
_cell.angle_alpha   90.00
_cell.angle_beta   90.00
_cell.angle_gamma   90.00
#
_symmetry.space_group_name_H-M   'P 1'
#
loop_
_entity.id
_entity.type
_entity.pdbx_description
1 polymer ?
#
loop_
_entity_poly.entity_id
_entity_poly.type
_entity_poly.pdbx_seq_one_letter_code
_entity_poly.pdbx_strand_id
1 'polypeptide(L)'
;MSRERVLDLPEAESMSQAWVGDGFAVGAAKATTNSYLQRLEKRAEGDSRISIDVVVNDAEMAEEADVSDIYGTRDHLDFDISLQRKLTTAELAEVFERDTDFVHYIGHVDPEGFDCADGHLDAGQIGDVGADAFVLNACSSYEQGQRLVSNGAIAGVVTLKDVISSMATKIGRTIARLLNYGFPVGAATNLIQDTMFSGEHYAVVGDSNAAVAQTTGGTPEVLKVRGHDDEKLELTVETFASWNYGAGSMLTPYLDGVNRRFIVPGKFGPWISDETVLSNYIDYKQMPIIAAGEFYWPRDVSVAEICEALQN
;
A
#
# COMPACT_ATOMS: atom_id res chain seq x y z
N MET A 1 -7.20 -21.26 20.06
CA MET A 1 -7.68 -21.44 18.67
C MET A 1 -6.54 -22.03 17.85
N SER A 2 -6.80 -22.95 16.92
CA SER A 2 -5.73 -23.42 16.02
C SER A 2 -5.35 -22.26 15.10
N ARG A 3 -4.05 -21.92 15.02
CA ARG A 3 -3.54 -21.01 13.99
C ARG A 3 -4.15 -21.39 12.64
N GLU A 4 -4.71 -20.40 11.93
CA GLU A 4 -5.20 -20.61 10.56
C GLU A 4 -4.09 -21.31 9.74
N ARG A 5 -4.48 -22.32 8.95
CA ARG A 5 -3.54 -23.05 8.10
C ARG A 5 -3.03 -22.11 7.02
N VAL A 6 -1.72 -21.96 6.92
CA VAL A 6 -1.06 -21.28 5.79
C VAL A 6 -1.11 -22.20 4.57
N LEU A 7 -1.50 -21.66 3.44
CA LEU A 7 -1.71 -22.31 2.16
C LEU A 7 -0.76 -21.71 1.13
N ASP A 8 -0.14 -22.56 0.33
CA ASP A 8 0.57 -22.14 -0.88
C ASP A 8 -0.38 -22.30 -2.06
N LEU A 9 -0.62 -21.20 -2.77
CA LEU A 9 -1.39 -21.22 -4.00
C LEU A 9 -0.49 -21.57 -5.20
N PRO A 10 -1.03 -22.23 -6.23
CA PRO A 10 -0.30 -22.41 -7.47
C PRO A 10 0.02 -21.05 -8.10
N GLU A 11 1.19 -20.95 -8.74
CA GLU A 11 1.50 -19.80 -9.56
C GLU A 11 0.43 -19.62 -10.64
N ALA A 12 0.02 -18.37 -10.85
CA ALA A 12 -0.87 -18.00 -11.95
C ALA A 12 -0.39 -16.69 -12.56
N GLU A 13 -0.52 -16.57 -13.89
CA GLU A 13 -0.32 -15.30 -14.59
C GLU A 13 -1.47 -14.35 -14.25
N SER A 14 -1.31 -13.64 -13.14
CA SER A 14 -2.30 -12.73 -12.58
C SER A 14 -1.61 -11.53 -11.94
N MET A 15 -2.29 -10.39 -11.89
CA MET A 15 -1.77 -9.20 -11.21
C MET A 15 -2.03 -9.22 -9.70
N SER A 16 -3.07 -9.95 -9.28
CA SER A 16 -3.39 -10.21 -7.89
C SER A 16 -4.21 -11.48 -7.79
N GLN A 17 -4.12 -12.14 -6.63
CA GLN A 17 -4.91 -13.30 -6.28
C GLN A 17 -5.72 -13.00 -5.01
N ALA A 18 -6.88 -13.64 -4.89
CA ALA A 18 -7.71 -13.58 -3.68
C ALA A 18 -8.07 -15.00 -3.25
N TRP A 19 -8.05 -15.24 -1.93
CA TRP A 19 -8.45 -16.49 -1.32
C TRP A 19 -9.78 -16.31 -0.57
N VAL A 20 -10.74 -17.20 -0.86
CA VAL A 20 -12.04 -17.26 -0.20
C VAL A 20 -12.22 -18.64 0.41
N GLY A 21 -12.19 -18.72 1.73
CA GLY A 21 -12.29 -19.97 2.48
C GLY A 21 -11.48 -19.94 3.77
N ASP A 22 -11.42 -21.07 4.47
CA ASP A 22 -10.61 -21.22 5.68
C ASP A 22 -9.11 -21.14 5.37
N GLY A 23 -8.31 -20.70 6.34
CA GLY A 23 -6.86 -20.58 6.19
C GLY A 23 -6.41 -19.33 5.44
N PHE A 24 -5.11 -19.16 5.33
CA PHE A 24 -4.47 -17.98 4.73
C PHE A 24 -3.60 -18.41 3.55
N ALA A 25 -3.74 -17.76 2.41
CA ALA A 25 -2.90 -18.01 1.25
C ALA A 25 -1.81 -16.94 1.13
N VAL A 26 -0.54 -17.35 1.14
CA VAL A 26 0.58 -16.42 0.93
C VAL A 26 0.48 -15.83 -0.47
N GLY A 27 0.64 -14.51 -0.59
CA GLY A 27 0.55 -13.80 -1.87
C GLY A 27 -0.87 -13.58 -2.41
N ALA A 28 -1.90 -13.98 -1.66
CA ALA A 28 -3.28 -13.68 -1.99
C ALA A 28 -3.99 -12.91 -0.88
N ALA A 29 -4.86 -11.98 -1.28
CA ALA A 29 -5.70 -11.26 -0.33
C ALA A 29 -6.74 -12.18 0.31
N LYS A 30 -6.91 -12.11 1.63
CA LYS A 30 -7.99 -12.81 2.35
C LYS A 30 -9.30 -12.05 2.15
N ALA A 31 -10.00 -12.39 1.08
CA ALA A 31 -11.25 -11.77 0.69
C ALA A 31 -12.42 -12.28 1.55
N THR A 32 -13.29 -11.37 2.01
CA THR A 32 -14.51 -11.72 2.75
C THR A 32 -15.73 -11.06 2.11
N THR A 33 -16.90 -11.68 2.23
CA THR A 33 -18.16 -11.03 1.77
C THR A 33 -18.40 -9.72 2.52
N ASN A 34 -18.06 -9.67 3.81
CA ASN A 34 -18.22 -8.49 4.65
C ASN A 34 -17.44 -7.29 4.09
N SER A 35 -16.16 -7.46 3.77
CA SER A 35 -15.33 -6.37 3.22
C SER A 35 -15.88 -5.76 1.93
N TYR A 36 -16.50 -6.58 1.06
CA TYR A 36 -17.09 -6.06 -0.18
C TYR A 36 -18.42 -5.34 0.04
N LEU A 37 -19.22 -5.75 1.04
CA LEU A 37 -20.45 -5.05 1.41
C LEU A 37 -20.12 -3.71 2.07
N GLN A 38 -19.16 -3.69 2.99
CA GLN A 38 -18.67 -2.46 3.65
C GLN A 38 -18.22 -1.41 2.63
N ARG A 39 -17.51 -1.83 1.59
CA ARG A 39 -17.15 -0.93 0.47
C ARG A 39 -18.36 -0.26 -0.20
N LEU A 40 -19.49 -0.98 -0.36
CA LEU A 40 -20.67 -0.41 -1.00
C LEU A 40 -21.35 0.63 -0.10
N GLU A 41 -21.33 0.41 1.21
CA GLU A 41 -21.90 1.30 2.22
C GLU A 41 -21.05 2.58 2.33
N LYS A 42 -19.75 2.46 2.64
CA LYS A 42 -18.82 3.59 2.83
C LYS A 42 -18.66 4.46 1.57
N ARG A 43 -18.67 3.87 0.37
CA ARG A 43 -18.62 4.66 -0.88
C ARG A 43 -19.84 5.56 -1.09
N ALA A 44 -20.99 5.24 -0.50
CA ALA A 44 -22.20 6.05 -0.61
C ALA A 44 -22.12 7.33 0.24
N GLU A 45 -21.21 7.40 1.20
CA GLU A 45 -21.16 8.42 2.26
C GLU A 45 -20.07 9.48 2.06
N GLY A 46 -19.18 9.31 1.07
CA GLY A 46 -17.90 10.02 0.98
C GLY A 46 -17.94 11.56 1.02
N ASP A 47 -17.10 12.11 1.90
CA ASP A 47 -16.69 13.53 1.94
C ASP A 47 -15.57 13.81 0.92
N SER A 48 -15.28 15.09 0.70
CA SER A 48 -14.26 15.62 -0.20
C SER A 48 -12.83 15.63 0.38
N ARG A 49 -12.66 15.36 1.69
CA ARG A 49 -11.38 15.34 2.40
C ARG A 49 -11.03 13.91 2.82
N ILE A 50 -9.74 13.55 2.72
CA ILE A 50 -9.25 12.23 3.14
C ILE A 50 -8.74 12.34 4.58
N SER A 51 -9.37 11.68 5.55
CA SER A 51 -8.92 11.66 6.94
C SER A 51 -7.96 10.49 7.22
N ILE A 52 -6.84 10.81 7.87
CA ILE A 52 -5.77 9.84 8.18
C ILE A 52 -5.38 9.96 9.63
N ASP A 53 -5.45 8.85 10.36
CA ASP A 53 -4.92 8.71 11.71
C ASP A 53 -3.59 7.96 11.68
N VAL A 54 -2.50 8.63 12.09
CA VAL A 54 -1.21 7.99 12.32
C VAL A 54 -1.05 7.78 13.83
N VAL A 55 -0.99 6.51 14.26
CA VAL A 55 -0.87 6.15 15.67
C VAL A 55 0.52 5.57 15.92
N VAL A 56 1.24 6.14 16.88
CA VAL A 56 2.55 5.66 17.32
C VAL A 56 2.47 5.23 18.79
N ASN A 57 2.32 3.93 19.01
CA ASN A 57 2.23 3.36 20.35
C ASN A 57 3.56 2.75 20.83
N ASP A 58 4.51 2.51 19.93
CA ASP A 58 5.88 2.17 20.29
C ASP A 58 6.81 3.40 20.14
N ALA A 59 7.51 3.74 21.22
CA ALA A 59 8.46 4.85 21.23
C ALA A 59 9.76 4.52 20.48
N GLU A 60 10.15 3.25 20.35
CA GLU A 60 11.34 2.84 19.60
C GLU A 60 11.14 3.02 18.09
N MET A 61 9.88 2.98 17.62
CA MET A 61 9.50 3.22 16.23
C MET A 61 9.08 4.67 15.95
N ALA A 62 9.40 5.61 16.86
CA ALA A 62 8.96 7.00 16.74
C ALA A 62 9.49 7.72 15.49
N GLU A 63 10.61 7.28 14.92
CA GLU A 63 11.16 7.79 13.65
C GLU A 63 10.21 7.56 12.47
N GLU A 64 9.34 6.56 12.54
CA GLU A 64 8.34 6.28 11.50
C GLU A 64 7.16 7.25 11.55
N ALA A 65 7.03 8.07 12.60
CA ALA A 65 5.97 9.06 12.66
C ALA A 65 6.01 10.07 11.50
N ASP A 66 7.15 10.21 10.82
CA ASP A 66 7.31 11.03 9.62
C ASP A 66 6.45 10.55 8.43
N VAL A 67 5.84 9.36 8.51
CA VAL A 67 4.79 8.97 7.54
C VAL A 67 3.62 9.95 7.53
N SER A 68 3.38 10.67 8.64
CA SER A 68 2.42 11.76 8.66
C SER A 68 2.80 12.92 7.73
N ASP A 69 4.10 13.17 7.51
CA ASP A 69 4.59 14.17 6.55
C ASP A 69 4.53 13.65 5.11
N ILE A 70 4.49 12.32 4.91
CA ILE A 70 4.34 11.69 3.58
C ILE A 70 2.92 11.85 3.08
N TYR A 71 1.94 11.58 3.93
CA TYR A 71 0.55 11.89 3.67
C TYR A 71 0.40 13.42 3.54
N GLY A 72 -0.37 13.92 2.58
CA GLY A 72 -0.51 15.38 2.37
C GLY A 72 0.57 16.05 1.52
N THR A 73 1.57 15.32 1.02
CA THR A 73 2.57 15.85 0.05
C THR A 73 1.97 16.21 -1.32
N ARG A 74 0.68 15.94 -1.55
CA ARG A 74 0.03 16.12 -2.85
C ARG A 74 -0.77 17.42 -2.87
N ASP A 75 -0.38 18.32 -3.76
CA ASP A 75 -0.94 19.68 -3.88
C ASP A 75 -2.43 19.75 -4.28
N HIS A 76 -3.08 18.62 -4.56
CA HIS A 76 -4.43 18.52 -5.13
C HIS A 76 -5.40 17.64 -4.33
N LEU A 77 -4.98 17.14 -3.17
CA LEU A 77 -5.84 16.38 -2.26
C LEU A 77 -5.76 17.02 -0.87
N ASP A 78 -6.92 17.29 -0.28
CA ASP A 78 -7.02 17.80 1.09
C ASP A 78 -7.00 16.63 2.07
N PHE A 79 -5.86 16.41 2.72
CA PHE A 79 -5.72 15.43 3.78
C PHE A 79 -5.94 16.08 5.15
N ASP A 80 -6.68 15.41 6.02
CA ASP A 80 -6.77 15.72 7.44
C ASP A 80 -5.97 14.67 8.23
N ILE A 81 -4.75 15.02 8.63
CA ILE A 81 -3.81 14.07 9.21
C ILE A 81 -3.70 14.33 10.71
N SER A 82 -4.07 13.32 11.50
CA SER A 82 -3.98 13.33 12.96
C SER A 82 -2.85 12.41 13.41
N LEU A 83 -1.84 12.95 14.10
CA LEU A 83 -0.76 12.17 14.70
C LEU A 83 -1.03 11.98 16.19
N GLN A 84 -1.26 10.73 16.59
CA GLN A 84 -1.53 10.31 17.96
C GLN A 84 -0.38 9.47 18.51
N ARG A 85 -0.08 9.58 19.80
CA ARG A 85 1.05 8.87 20.42
C ARG A 85 0.70 8.30 21.77
N LYS A 86 1.19 7.09 22.06
CA LYS A 86 1.08 6.42 23.36
C LYS A 86 -0.37 6.35 23.86
N LEU A 87 -1.27 5.92 22.98
CA LEU A 87 -2.68 5.81 23.29
C LEU A 87 -2.92 4.69 24.31
N THR A 88 -3.88 4.93 25.20
CA THR A 88 -4.52 3.90 26.01
C THR A 88 -5.41 2.99 25.16
N THR A 89 -5.82 1.86 25.72
CA THR A 89 -6.77 0.92 25.10
C THR A 89 -8.07 1.61 24.67
N ALA A 90 -8.61 2.50 25.51
CA ALA A 90 -9.83 3.25 25.21
C ALA A 90 -9.63 4.27 24.08
N GLU A 91 -8.52 5.01 24.10
CA GLU A 91 -8.22 6.00 23.05
C GLU A 91 -7.92 5.33 21.70
N LEU A 92 -7.23 4.18 21.70
CA LEU A 92 -6.96 3.43 20.47
C LEU A 92 -8.24 2.82 19.90
N ALA A 93 -9.15 2.33 20.75
CA ALA A 93 -10.45 1.86 20.30
C ALA A 93 -11.24 3.01 19.63
N GLU A 94 -11.26 4.20 20.25
CA GLU A 94 -11.93 5.38 19.70
C GLU A 94 -11.37 5.76 18.31
N VAL A 95 -10.05 5.64 18.09
CA VAL A 95 -9.44 5.87 16.77
C VAL A 95 -9.99 4.91 15.71
N PHE A 96 -10.14 3.62 16.03
CA PHE A 96 -10.67 2.63 15.09
C PHE A 96 -12.19 2.71 14.91
N GLU A 97 -12.94 3.13 15.93
CA GLU A 97 -14.39 3.32 15.88
C GLU A 97 -14.79 4.58 15.12
N ARG A 98 -13.89 5.56 15.03
CA ARG A 98 -14.14 6.80 14.29
C ARG A 98 -14.27 6.53 12.79
N ASP A 99 -15.20 7.23 12.16
CA ASP A 99 -15.32 7.31 10.70
C ASP A 99 -14.07 8.01 10.15
N THR A 100 -13.13 7.22 9.62
CA THR A 100 -11.86 7.71 9.09
C THR A 100 -11.47 6.90 7.85
N ASP A 101 -10.93 7.56 6.82
CA ASP A 101 -10.57 6.84 5.59
C ASP A 101 -9.41 5.87 5.80
N PHE A 102 -8.47 6.21 6.68
CA PHE A 102 -7.27 5.40 6.87
C PHE A 102 -6.59 5.51 8.24
N VAL A 103 -6.20 4.38 8.82
CA VAL A 103 -5.38 4.31 10.04
C VAL A 103 -4.01 3.69 9.74
N HIS A 104 -2.93 4.41 10.05
CA HIS A 104 -1.57 3.86 10.05
C HIS A 104 -1.12 3.63 11.50
N TYR A 105 -1.16 2.38 11.95
CA TYR A 105 -0.68 1.98 13.27
C TYR A 105 0.79 1.56 13.23
N ILE A 106 1.59 2.17 14.10
CA ILE A 106 3.03 1.91 14.29
C ILE A 106 3.22 1.48 15.75
N GLY A 107 3.59 0.21 15.95
CA GLY A 107 3.91 -0.30 17.27
C GLY A 107 3.92 -1.81 17.36
N HIS A 108 3.60 -2.33 18.54
CA HIS A 108 3.55 -3.76 18.77
C HIS A 108 2.12 -4.30 18.74
N VAL A 109 1.98 -5.48 18.15
CA VAL A 109 0.77 -6.28 18.13
C VAL A 109 1.18 -7.70 18.48
N ASP A 110 0.41 -8.33 19.34
CA ASP A 110 0.62 -9.71 19.73
C ASP A 110 -0.75 -10.46 19.80
N PRO A 111 -0.76 -11.74 20.22
CA PRO A 111 -2.02 -12.47 20.35
C PRO A 111 -3.02 -11.90 21.36
N GLU A 112 -2.57 -11.11 22.36
CA GLU A 112 -3.45 -10.42 23.32
C GLU A 112 -4.06 -9.15 22.72
N GLY A 113 -3.34 -8.45 21.84
CA GLY A 113 -3.86 -7.25 21.18
C GLY A 113 -2.81 -6.26 20.70
N PHE A 114 -3.26 -5.02 20.49
CA PHE A 114 -2.39 -3.86 20.29
C PHE A 114 -1.79 -3.41 21.62
N ASP A 115 -0.48 -3.24 21.67
CA ASP A 115 0.20 -2.69 22.85
C ASP A 115 -0.19 -1.21 23.06
N CYS A 116 -0.68 -0.91 24.26
CA CYS A 116 -1.21 0.39 24.65
C CYS A 116 -0.57 0.85 25.96
N ALA A 117 -0.68 2.14 26.28
CA ALA A 117 -0.08 2.72 27.48
C ALA A 117 -0.59 2.09 28.80
N ASP A 118 -1.75 1.43 28.79
CA ASP A 118 -2.43 0.85 29.94
C ASP A 118 -2.77 -0.66 29.77
N GLY A 119 -2.23 -1.33 28.74
CA GLY A 119 -2.44 -2.77 28.52
C GLY A 119 -2.55 -3.15 27.05
N HIS A 120 -3.30 -4.21 26.75
CA HIS A 120 -3.53 -4.68 25.37
C HIS A 120 -4.98 -4.42 24.95
N LEU A 121 -5.17 -3.84 23.75
CA LEU A 121 -6.48 -3.74 23.11
C LEU A 121 -6.67 -4.90 22.14
N ASP A 122 -7.61 -5.80 22.44
CA ASP A 122 -8.03 -6.83 21.48
C ASP A 122 -9.00 -6.20 20.46
N ALA A 123 -8.69 -6.26 19.16
CA ALA A 123 -9.55 -5.69 18.13
C ALA A 123 -10.94 -6.35 18.08
N GLY A 124 -11.07 -7.58 18.59
CA GLY A 124 -12.36 -8.26 18.75
C GLY A 124 -13.28 -7.63 19.80
N GLN A 125 -12.78 -6.72 20.63
CA GLN A 125 -13.57 -5.93 21.57
C GLN A 125 -14.17 -4.66 20.96
N ILE A 126 -13.67 -4.23 19.80
CA ILE A 126 -14.16 -3.06 19.07
C ILE A 126 -15.45 -3.48 18.36
N GLY A 127 -16.57 -2.88 18.73
CA GLY A 127 -17.89 -3.34 18.27
C GLY A 127 -18.18 -2.98 16.81
N ASP A 128 -17.82 -1.76 16.41
CA ASP A 128 -18.08 -1.22 15.07
C ASP A 128 -16.85 -0.43 14.63
N VAL A 129 -16.13 -0.94 13.63
CA VAL A 129 -14.91 -0.30 13.12
C VAL A 129 -15.29 0.70 12.04
N GLY A 130 -15.17 1.98 12.39
CA GLY A 130 -15.42 3.11 11.49
C GLY A 130 -14.30 3.35 10.49
N ALA A 131 -13.06 2.89 10.75
CA ALA A 131 -11.96 3.02 9.80
C ALA A 131 -12.20 2.24 8.49
N ASP A 132 -12.04 2.89 7.33
CA ASP A 132 -12.18 2.25 6.01
C ASP A 132 -11.05 1.28 5.72
N ALA A 133 -9.80 1.74 5.84
CA ALA A 133 -8.62 0.92 5.62
C ALA A 133 -7.55 1.15 6.68
N PHE A 134 -6.59 0.23 6.79
CA PHE A 134 -5.50 0.38 7.74
C PHE A 134 -4.18 -0.26 7.28
N VAL A 135 -3.08 0.19 7.89
CA VAL A 135 -1.78 -0.50 7.88
C VAL A 135 -1.38 -0.75 9.32
N LEU A 136 -1.16 -2.02 9.67
CA LEU A 136 -0.60 -2.41 10.96
C LEU A 136 0.88 -2.70 10.78
N ASN A 137 1.72 -1.67 10.91
CA ASN A 137 3.17 -1.85 10.91
C ASN A 137 3.64 -2.33 12.29
N ALA A 138 3.28 -3.57 12.56
CA ALA A 138 3.51 -4.27 13.81
C ALA A 138 3.75 -5.74 13.48
N CYS A 139 4.62 -6.40 14.25
CA CYS A 139 4.90 -7.83 14.11
C CYS A 139 3.64 -8.68 14.32
N SER A 140 3.50 -9.77 13.56
CA SER A 140 2.45 -10.79 13.74
C SER A 140 1.01 -10.22 13.83
N SER A 141 0.70 -9.16 13.09
CA SER A 141 -0.56 -8.39 13.21
C SER A 141 -1.78 -8.98 12.49
N TYR A 142 -1.62 -10.10 11.80
CA TYR A 142 -2.65 -10.73 10.98
C TYR A 142 -3.99 -10.99 11.70
N GLU A 143 -3.96 -11.62 12.89
CA GLU A 143 -5.20 -11.99 13.60
C GLU A 143 -5.99 -10.77 14.05
N GLN A 144 -5.31 -9.71 14.51
CA GLN A 144 -5.96 -8.46 14.91
C GLN A 144 -6.51 -7.71 13.69
N GLY A 145 -5.77 -7.67 12.58
CA GLY A 145 -6.27 -7.07 11.34
C GLY A 145 -7.51 -7.80 10.76
N GLN A 146 -7.57 -9.12 10.85
CA GLN A 146 -8.79 -9.86 10.48
C GLN A 146 -10.01 -9.46 11.32
N ARG A 147 -9.80 -9.25 12.62
CA ARG A 147 -10.87 -8.80 13.53
C ARG A 147 -11.35 -7.40 13.16
N LEU A 148 -10.44 -6.47 12.82
CA LEU A 148 -10.81 -5.15 12.31
C LEU A 148 -11.68 -5.23 11.04
N VAL A 149 -11.32 -6.06 10.06
CA VAL A 149 -12.12 -6.27 8.84
C VAL A 149 -13.46 -6.97 9.15
N SER A 150 -13.47 -7.88 10.12
CA SER A 150 -14.71 -8.55 10.54
C SER A 150 -15.68 -7.58 11.22
N ASN A 151 -15.15 -6.54 11.87
CA ASN A 151 -15.92 -5.57 12.65
C ASN A 151 -16.23 -4.27 11.90
N GLY A 152 -15.80 -4.08 10.64
CA GLY A 152 -16.24 -2.95 9.81
C GLY A 152 -15.26 -2.44 8.77
N ALA A 153 -13.95 -2.69 8.92
CA ALA A 153 -12.97 -2.21 7.96
C ALA A 153 -13.11 -2.91 6.59
N ILE A 154 -12.83 -2.17 5.51
CA ILE A 154 -12.84 -2.69 4.14
C ILE A 154 -11.60 -3.55 3.90
N ALA A 155 -10.42 -3.07 4.28
CA ALA A 155 -9.17 -3.78 4.05
C ALA A 155 -8.04 -3.30 4.95
N GLY A 156 -6.98 -4.10 5.05
CA GLY A 156 -5.75 -3.61 5.65
C GLY A 156 -4.52 -4.44 5.33
N VAL A 157 -3.37 -3.80 5.51
CA VAL A 157 -2.06 -4.44 5.38
C VAL A 157 -1.58 -4.87 6.76
N VAL A 158 -1.16 -6.14 6.86
CA VAL A 158 -0.75 -6.79 8.11
C VAL A 158 0.55 -7.56 7.90
N THR A 159 1.16 -8.02 8.98
CA THR A 159 2.33 -8.91 8.93
C THR A 159 1.97 -10.31 9.44
N LEU A 160 2.57 -11.33 8.83
CA LEU A 160 2.35 -12.74 9.18
C LEU A 160 3.34 -13.26 10.23
N LYS A 161 4.49 -12.61 10.34
CA LYS A 161 5.62 -12.98 11.18
C LYS A 161 6.32 -11.72 11.68
N ASP A 162 7.23 -11.90 12.61
CA ASP A 162 8.05 -10.81 13.13
C ASP A 162 8.95 -10.25 12.03
N VAL A 163 9.02 -8.91 11.97
CA VAL A 163 9.84 -8.15 11.02
C VAL A 163 10.87 -7.37 11.83
N ILE A 164 12.10 -7.24 11.30
CA ILE A 164 13.14 -6.42 11.94
C ILE A 164 12.67 -4.96 11.92
N SER A 165 12.67 -4.27 13.07
CA SER A 165 12.13 -2.91 13.23
C SER A 165 12.61 -1.92 12.16
N SER A 166 13.91 -1.87 11.86
CA SER A 166 14.45 -0.98 10.81
C SER A 166 13.91 -1.29 9.40
N MET A 167 13.62 -2.56 9.10
CA MET A 167 13.00 -2.96 7.83
C MET A 167 11.52 -2.63 7.81
N ALA A 168 10.83 -2.83 8.94
CA ALA A 168 9.43 -2.46 9.09
C ALA A 168 9.23 -0.98 8.79
N THR A 169 10.11 -0.09 9.27
CA THR A 169 10.03 1.35 8.96
C THR A 169 10.23 1.66 7.47
N LYS A 170 11.20 1.03 6.77
CA LYS A 170 11.40 1.25 5.32
C LYS A 170 10.19 0.78 4.52
N ILE A 171 9.60 -0.36 4.90
CA ILE A 171 8.42 -0.92 4.24
C ILE A 171 7.17 -0.08 4.55
N GLY A 172 6.91 0.27 5.81
CA GLY A 172 5.79 1.11 6.23
C GLY A 172 5.76 2.46 5.51
N ARG A 173 6.93 3.13 5.41
CA ARG A 173 7.08 4.35 4.59
C ARG A 173 6.80 4.09 3.11
N THR A 174 7.25 2.97 2.54
CA THR A 174 6.99 2.63 1.13
C THR A 174 5.51 2.36 0.88
N ILE A 175 4.82 1.64 1.77
CA ILE A 175 3.36 1.45 1.73
C ILE A 175 2.67 2.81 1.75
N ALA A 176 3.01 3.65 2.73
CA ALA A 176 2.42 4.98 2.87
C ALA A 176 2.55 5.80 1.60
N ARG A 177 3.72 5.78 0.96
CA ARG A 177 3.95 6.46 -0.31
C ARG A 177 3.10 5.87 -1.43
N LEU A 178 3.09 4.56 -1.62
CA LEU A 178 2.28 3.90 -2.65
C LEU A 178 0.78 4.19 -2.49
N LEU A 179 0.25 4.10 -1.27
CA LEU A 179 -1.14 4.45 -0.96
C LEU A 179 -1.41 5.93 -1.24
N ASN A 180 -0.49 6.83 -0.86
CA ASN A 180 -0.58 8.26 -1.17
C ASN A 180 -0.55 8.52 -2.69
N TYR A 181 0.16 7.72 -3.49
CA TYR A 181 0.10 7.76 -4.97
C TYR A 181 -1.20 7.18 -5.54
N GLY A 182 -2.08 6.61 -4.72
CA GLY A 182 -3.38 6.08 -5.09
C GLY A 182 -3.37 4.62 -5.54
N PHE A 183 -2.31 3.88 -5.21
CA PHE A 183 -2.31 2.43 -5.40
C PHE A 183 -3.31 1.79 -4.44
N PRO A 184 -4.08 0.78 -4.90
CA PRO A 184 -4.83 -0.06 -3.99
C PRO A 184 -3.90 -0.80 -3.02
N VAL A 185 -4.40 -1.13 -1.83
CA VAL A 185 -3.65 -1.83 -0.78
C VAL A 185 -2.99 -3.11 -1.30
N GLY A 186 -3.69 -3.90 -2.11
CA GLY A 186 -3.13 -5.12 -2.72
C GLY A 186 -2.00 -4.85 -3.70
N ALA A 187 -2.15 -3.85 -4.57
CA ALA A 187 -1.11 -3.49 -5.52
C ALA A 187 0.14 -2.96 -4.80
N ALA A 188 -0.05 -2.15 -3.76
CA ALA A 188 1.03 -1.64 -2.93
C ALA A 188 1.79 -2.78 -2.23
N THR A 189 1.07 -3.73 -1.62
CA THR A 189 1.69 -4.89 -0.97
C THR A 189 2.42 -5.79 -1.96
N ASN A 190 1.84 -6.08 -3.13
CA ASN A 190 2.51 -6.90 -4.16
C ASN A 190 3.81 -6.24 -4.65
N LEU A 191 3.79 -4.93 -4.88
CA LEU A 191 4.98 -4.18 -5.28
C LEU A 191 6.11 -4.28 -4.25
N ILE A 192 5.78 -4.28 -2.96
CA ILE A 192 6.75 -4.44 -1.87
C ILE A 192 7.25 -5.88 -1.80
N GLN A 193 6.37 -6.87 -1.93
CA GLN A 193 6.76 -8.28 -1.98
C GLN A 193 7.73 -8.57 -3.13
N ASP A 194 7.53 -7.92 -4.28
CA ASP A 194 8.37 -8.10 -5.47
C ASP A 194 9.72 -7.39 -5.40
N THR A 195 9.80 -6.29 -4.63
CA THR A 195 10.92 -5.33 -4.73
C THR A 195 11.76 -5.24 -3.45
N MET A 196 11.16 -5.45 -2.28
CA MET A 196 11.82 -5.18 -1.00
C MET A 196 12.11 -6.47 -0.24
N PHE A 197 13.30 -6.54 0.35
CA PHE A 197 13.65 -7.60 1.30
C PHE A 197 12.68 -7.59 2.49
N SER A 198 12.26 -8.79 2.94
CA SER A 198 11.21 -8.99 3.97
C SER A 198 9.80 -8.54 3.57
N GLY A 199 9.58 -8.13 2.32
CA GLY A 199 8.25 -7.80 1.80
C GLY A 199 7.29 -8.99 1.83
N GLU A 200 7.80 -10.22 1.71
CA GLU A 200 7.03 -11.48 1.74
C GLU A 200 6.32 -11.74 3.08
N HIS A 201 6.65 -10.99 4.14
CA HIS A 201 5.97 -11.08 5.43
C HIS A 201 4.70 -10.25 5.50
N TYR A 202 4.50 -9.33 4.56
CA TYR A 202 3.31 -8.49 4.49
C TYR A 202 2.20 -9.20 3.72
N ALA A 203 0.98 -9.01 4.19
CA ALA A 203 -0.22 -9.61 3.63
C ALA A 203 -1.39 -8.61 3.66
N VAL A 204 -2.44 -8.92 2.89
CA VAL A 204 -3.66 -8.13 2.85
C VAL A 204 -4.84 -8.93 3.39
N VAL A 205 -5.60 -8.32 4.28
CA VAL A 205 -6.92 -8.78 4.73
C VAL A 205 -8.00 -7.87 4.16
N GLY A 206 -9.15 -8.43 3.75
CA GLY A 206 -10.27 -7.66 3.17
C GLY A 206 -10.19 -7.47 1.65
N ASP A 207 -10.82 -6.38 1.14
CA ASP A 207 -10.84 -6.07 -0.31
C ASP A 207 -9.50 -5.45 -0.76
N SER A 208 -8.69 -6.21 -1.48
CA SER A 208 -7.38 -5.77 -1.97
C SER A 208 -7.42 -4.60 -2.96
N ASN A 209 -8.58 -4.30 -3.53
CA ASN A 209 -8.75 -3.13 -4.40
C ASN A 209 -9.06 -1.85 -3.62
N ALA A 210 -9.15 -1.90 -2.28
CA ALA A 210 -9.34 -0.71 -1.46
C ALA A 210 -8.22 0.30 -1.70
N ALA A 211 -8.59 1.56 -1.95
CA ALA A 211 -7.66 2.65 -2.21
C ALA A 211 -7.97 3.80 -1.25
N VAL A 212 -6.92 4.34 -0.62
CA VAL A 212 -7.01 5.45 0.34
C VAL A 212 -7.05 6.79 -0.39
N ALA A 213 -6.14 6.99 -1.33
CA ALA A 213 -6.08 8.19 -2.15
C ALA A 213 -6.45 7.90 -3.61
N GLN A 214 -6.90 8.93 -4.31
CA GLN A 214 -7.11 8.86 -5.75
C GLN A 214 -5.82 9.20 -6.52
N THR A 215 -5.61 8.57 -7.66
CA THR A 215 -4.51 8.86 -8.57
C THR A 215 -4.72 10.19 -9.32
N THR A 216 -3.66 10.97 -9.54
CA THR A 216 -3.73 12.11 -10.49
C THR A 216 -3.32 11.61 -11.86
N GLY A 217 -4.15 11.83 -12.87
CA GLY A 217 -3.74 11.59 -14.27
C GLY A 217 -3.86 10.13 -14.75
N GLY A 218 -4.83 9.38 -14.24
CA GLY A 218 -5.19 8.05 -14.78
C GLY A 218 -4.99 6.93 -13.79
N THR A 219 -4.75 5.72 -14.28
CA THR A 219 -4.58 4.53 -13.44
C THR A 219 -3.27 4.57 -12.63
N PRO A 220 -3.19 3.91 -11.46
CA PRO A 220 -1.91 3.77 -10.75
C PRO A 220 -0.91 3.04 -11.63
N GLU A 221 0.31 3.56 -11.71
CA GLU A 221 1.37 2.98 -12.54
C GLU A 221 2.74 3.12 -11.89
N VAL A 222 3.63 2.16 -12.17
CA VAL A 222 5.04 2.18 -11.81
C VAL A 222 5.89 2.10 -13.07
N LEU A 223 6.97 2.87 -13.11
CA LEU A 223 7.97 2.78 -14.17
C LEU A 223 9.11 1.87 -13.73
N LYS A 224 9.31 0.75 -14.43
CA LYS A 224 10.47 -0.12 -14.25
C LYS A 224 11.55 0.27 -15.24
N VAL A 225 12.74 0.58 -14.73
CA VAL A 225 13.90 1.02 -15.52
C VAL A 225 15.01 0.00 -15.36
N ARG A 226 15.60 -0.41 -16.49
CA ARG A 226 16.78 -1.28 -16.52
C ARG A 226 17.84 -0.70 -17.46
N GLY A 227 19.10 -1.00 -17.20
CA GLY A 227 20.18 -0.70 -18.13
C GLY A 227 20.05 -1.54 -19.40
N HIS A 228 20.43 -0.96 -20.52
CA HIS A 228 20.52 -1.59 -21.84
C HIS A 228 21.88 -1.24 -22.47
N ASP A 229 22.30 -2.02 -23.46
CA ASP A 229 23.50 -1.76 -24.27
C ASP A 229 23.53 -0.31 -24.81
N ASP A 230 24.75 0.20 -25.04
CA ASP A 230 25.06 1.54 -25.55
C ASP A 230 24.55 2.71 -24.68
N GLU A 231 24.64 2.58 -23.34
CA GLU A 231 24.21 3.61 -22.38
C GLU A 231 22.71 3.95 -22.51
N LYS A 232 21.90 2.99 -22.99
CA LYS A 232 20.46 3.15 -23.12
C LYS A 232 19.72 2.57 -21.93
N LEU A 233 18.45 2.93 -21.84
CA LEU A 233 17.54 2.48 -20.80
C LEU A 233 16.41 1.66 -21.42
N GLU A 234 16.07 0.56 -20.78
CA GLU A 234 14.86 -0.19 -21.03
C GLU A 234 13.76 0.27 -20.06
N LEU A 235 12.68 0.82 -20.62
CA LEU A 235 11.54 1.34 -19.86
C LEU A 235 10.35 0.41 -20.00
N THR A 236 9.79 -0.03 -18.87
CA THR A 236 8.55 -0.82 -18.81
C THR A 236 7.56 -0.13 -17.89
N VAL A 237 6.36 0.16 -18.37
CA VAL A 237 5.29 0.73 -17.55
C VAL A 237 4.38 -0.40 -17.09
N GLU A 238 4.18 -0.52 -15.79
CA GLU A 238 3.23 -1.46 -15.21
C GLU A 238 2.09 -0.71 -14.55
N THR A 239 0.86 -1.08 -14.90
CA THR A 239 -0.37 -0.40 -14.47
C THR A 239 -1.27 -1.31 -13.67
N PHE A 240 -1.91 -0.77 -12.65
CA PHE A 240 -2.75 -1.50 -11.70
C PHE A 240 -4.19 -1.02 -11.81
N ALA A 241 -5.15 -1.90 -11.58
CA ALA A 241 -6.55 -1.50 -11.52
C ALA A 241 -6.81 -0.73 -10.23
N SER A 242 -7.75 0.21 -10.26
CA SER A 242 -8.25 0.88 -9.06
C SER A 242 -9.76 1.09 -9.16
N TRP A 243 -10.39 1.60 -8.10
CA TRP A 243 -11.84 1.87 -8.11
C TRP A 243 -12.28 2.83 -9.22
N ASN A 244 -11.43 3.78 -9.61
CA ASN A 244 -11.71 4.73 -10.68
C ASN A 244 -11.28 4.23 -12.06
N TYR A 245 -10.36 3.26 -12.12
CA TYR A 245 -9.81 2.71 -13.35
C TYR A 245 -9.76 1.18 -13.27
N GLY A 246 -10.90 0.55 -13.51
CA GLY A 246 -11.04 -0.90 -13.47
C GLY A 246 -10.40 -1.61 -14.67
N ALA A 247 -10.42 -2.94 -14.64
CA ALA A 247 -10.00 -3.76 -15.76
C ALA A 247 -10.78 -3.42 -17.05
N GLY A 248 -10.06 -3.26 -18.16
CA GLY A 248 -10.62 -2.79 -19.42
C GLY A 248 -10.45 -1.28 -19.66
N SER A 249 -9.97 -0.52 -18.68
CA SER A 249 -9.65 0.91 -18.87
C SER A 249 -8.56 1.09 -19.93
N MET A 250 -8.53 2.25 -20.59
CA MET A 250 -7.49 2.55 -21.59
C MET A 250 -6.53 3.63 -21.11
N LEU A 251 -5.24 3.41 -21.29
CA LEU A 251 -4.16 4.36 -21.03
C LEU A 251 -3.38 4.66 -22.31
N THR A 252 -2.92 5.91 -22.46
CA THR A 252 -1.85 6.25 -23.39
C THR A 252 -0.66 6.72 -22.56
N PRO A 253 0.44 5.95 -22.48
CA PRO A 253 1.66 6.39 -21.79
C PRO A 253 2.17 7.68 -22.42
N TYR A 254 2.55 8.65 -21.59
CA TYR A 254 3.18 9.88 -22.06
C TYR A 254 4.68 9.66 -22.28
N LEU A 255 5.00 8.68 -23.14
CA LEU A 255 6.36 8.33 -23.50
C LEU A 255 6.57 8.71 -24.96
N ASP A 256 7.64 9.47 -25.23
CA ASP A 256 7.95 9.94 -26.57
C ASP A 256 8.06 8.76 -27.56
N GLY A 257 7.34 8.88 -28.69
CA GLY A 257 7.27 7.81 -29.70
C GLY A 257 6.16 6.77 -29.48
N VAL A 258 5.47 6.77 -28.32
CA VAL A 258 4.37 5.85 -28.04
C VAL A 258 3.01 6.47 -28.41
N ASN A 259 2.53 6.18 -29.62
CA ASN A 259 1.26 6.69 -30.15
C ASN A 259 0.11 5.65 -30.11
N ARG A 260 0.14 4.71 -29.16
CA ARG A 260 -0.86 3.64 -29.04
C ARG A 260 -1.51 3.63 -27.67
N ARG A 261 -2.77 3.17 -27.61
CA ARG A 261 -3.51 2.93 -26.37
C ARG A 261 -3.30 1.50 -25.90
N PHE A 262 -3.27 1.34 -24.59
CA PHE A 262 -3.11 0.05 -23.92
C PHE A 262 -4.28 -0.19 -22.97
N ILE A 263 -4.60 -1.46 -22.74
CA ILE A 263 -5.65 -1.88 -21.82
C ILE A 263 -5.04 -2.12 -20.44
N VAL A 264 -5.66 -1.52 -19.43
CA VAL A 264 -5.29 -1.59 -18.02
C VAL A 264 -6.15 -2.66 -17.32
N PRO A 265 -5.62 -3.37 -16.31
CA PRO A 265 -4.23 -3.31 -15.85
C PRO A 265 -3.30 -4.19 -16.71
N GLY A 266 -2.01 -3.91 -16.69
CA GLY A 266 -1.04 -4.63 -17.52
C GLY A 266 0.35 -3.99 -17.57
N LYS A 267 1.29 -4.74 -18.15
CA LYS A 267 2.69 -4.35 -18.40
C LYS A 267 2.85 -3.95 -19.87
N PHE A 268 3.46 -2.81 -20.12
CA PHE A 268 3.65 -2.22 -21.45
C PHE A 268 5.12 -1.86 -21.68
N GLY A 269 5.54 -1.98 -22.94
CA GLY A 269 6.96 -1.95 -23.32
C GLY A 269 7.48 -3.39 -23.55
N PRO A 270 8.79 -3.62 -23.40
CA PRO A 270 9.82 -2.61 -23.10
C PRO A 270 9.99 -1.60 -24.23
N TRP A 271 10.41 -0.38 -23.89
CA TRP A 271 10.85 0.63 -24.83
C TRP A 271 12.31 1.00 -24.56
N ILE A 272 13.14 0.97 -25.59
CA ILE A 272 14.54 1.39 -25.49
C ILE A 272 14.62 2.89 -25.73
N SER A 273 15.10 3.62 -24.73
CA SER A 273 15.12 5.08 -24.70
C SER A 273 16.42 5.61 -24.10
N ASP A 274 16.64 6.91 -24.19
CA ASP A 274 17.75 7.61 -23.54
C ASP A 274 17.31 8.28 -22.23
N GLU A 275 18.28 8.84 -21.51
CA GLU A 275 18.06 9.59 -20.26
C GLU A 275 17.14 10.80 -20.43
N THR A 276 17.11 11.42 -21.61
CA THR A 276 16.27 12.60 -21.87
C THR A 276 14.80 12.22 -21.89
N VAL A 277 14.47 11.09 -22.53
CA VAL A 277 13.11 10.55 -22.52
C VAL A 277 12.66 10.18 -21.10
N LEU A 278 13.55 9.57 -20.30
CA LEU A 278 13.26 9.26 -18.90
C LEU A 278 12.99 10.55 -18.09
N SER A 279 13.85 11.57 -18.22
CA SER A 279 13.66 12.86 -17.55
C SER A 279 12.31 13.49 -17.88
N ASN A 280 11.98 13.57 -19.17
CA ASN A 280 10.71 14.14 -19.63
C ASN A 280 9.51 13.39 -19.06
N TYR A 281 9.61 12.06 -18.96
CA TYR A 281 8.50 11.25 -18.46
C TYR A 281 8.29 11.42 -16.94
N ILE A 282 9.37 11.48 -16.16
CA ILE A 282 9.33 11.75 -14.71
C ILE A 282 8.76 13.15 -14.43
N ASP A 283 9.20 14.16 -15.18
CA ASP A 283 8.73 15.53 -15.04
C ASP A 283 7.24 15.67 -15.36
N TYR A 284 6.78 14.96 -16.39
CA TYR A 284 5.38 14.99 -16.79
C TYR A 284 4.46 14.22 -15.82
N LYS A 285 4.90 13.06 -15.35
CA LYS A 285 4.08 12.18 -14.51
C LYS A 285 4.84 11.73 -13.26
N GLN A 286 4.35 12.22 -12.13
CA GLN A 286 4.85 11.87 -10.80
C GLN A 286 4.34 10.48 -10.40
N MET A 287 5.06 9.43 -10.82
CA MET A 287 4.79 8.04 -10.49
C MET A 287 6.02 7.35 -9.86
N PRO A 288 5.84 6.32 -9.02
CA PRO A 288 6.97 5.56 -8.48
C PRO A 288 7.81 4.93 -9.60
N ILE A 289 9.12 4.83 -9.35
CA ILE A 289 10.09 4.26 -10.27
C ILE A 289 10.76 3.08 -9.56
N ILE A 290 10.99 1.97 -10.27
CA ILE A 290 11.79 0.85 -9.78
C ILE A 290 12.99 0.69 -10.70
N ALA A 291 14.19 0.84 -10.14
CA ALA A 291 15.46 0.63 -10.83
C ALA A 291 16.41 -0.11 -9.90
N ALA A 292 17.26 -1.00 -10.44
CA ALA A 292 18.21 -1.78 -9.64
C ALA A 292 17.60 -2.52 -8.42
N GLY A 293 16.31 -2.86 -8.47
CA GLY A 293 15.60 -3.52 -7.36
C GLY A 293 15.20 -2.59 -6.21
N GLU A 294 15.28 -1.27 -6.38
CA GLU A 294 14.88 -0.28 -5.36
C GLU A 294 13.81 0.69 -5.87
N PHE A 295 13.03 1.25 -4.93
CA PHE A 295 12.07 2.30 -5.21
C PHE A 295 12.74 3.68 -5.23
N TYR A 296 12.46 4.42 -6.29
CA TYR A 296 12.77 5.82 -6.44
C TYR A 296 11.49 6.63 -6.64
N TRP A 297 11.56 7.88 -6.24
CA TRP A 297 10.38 8.73 -6.17
C TRP A 297 10.67 10.05 -6.87
N PRO A 298 9.81 10.48 -7.82
CA PRO A 298 10.09 11.59 -8.72
C PRO A 298 10.51 12.91 -8.06
N ARG A 299 10.05 13.19 -6.85
CA ARG A 299 10.39 14.42 -6.11
C ARG A 299 11.72 14.35 -5.36
N ASP A 300 12.27 13.16 -5.20
CA ASP A 300 13.43 12.88 -4.33
C ASP A 300 14.62 12.30 -5.11
N VAL A 301 14.51 12.18 -6.44
CA VAL A 301 15.52 11.50 -7.27
C VAL A 301 15.80 12.27 -8.55
N SER A 302 17.06 12.25 -8.98
CA SER A 302 17.50 12.67 -10.31
C SER A 302 17.69 11.49 -11.26
N VAL A 303 17.59 11.73 -12.56
CA VAL A 303 17.86 10.71 -13.59
C VAL A 303 19.28 10.16 -13.48
N ALA A 304 20.25 11.02 -13.13
CA ALA A 304 21.64 10.62 -12.94
C ALA A 304 21.80 9.58 -11.82
N GLU A 305 21.12 9.76 -10.68
CA GLU A 305 21.14 8.79 -9.56
C GLU A 305 20.54 7.43 -9.97
N ILE A 306 19.46 7.44 -10.75
CA ILE A 306 18.88 6.20 -11.31
C ILE A 306 19.88 5.50 -12.23
N CYS A 307 20.55 6.25 -13.11
CA CYS A 307 21.51 5.68 -14.05
C CYS A 307 22.76 5.14 -13.34
N GLU A 308 23.26 5.84 -12.32
CA GLU A 308 24.36 5.38 -11.48
C GLU A 308 23.99 4.08 -10.74
N ALA A 309 22.78 3.98 -10.21
CA ALA A 309 22.30 2.76 -9.56
C ALA A 309 22.23 1.56 -10.51
N LEU A 310 21.94 1.78 -11.79
CA LEU A 310 21.87 0.73 -12.80
C LEU A 310 23.25 0.22 -13.28
N GLN A 311 24.33 0.95 -12.98
CA GLN A 311 25.70 0.57 -13.33
C GLN A 311 26.39 -0.26 -12.24
N ASN A 312 25.86 -0.24 -11.02
CA ASN A 312 26.38 -0.94 -9.85
C ASN A 312 25.74 -2.34 -9.69
#